data_AF-H0HYB1-F1
#
_entry.id   AF-H0HYB1-F1
#
_cell.length_a   1.000
_cell.length_b   1.000
_cell.length_c   1.000
_cell.angle_alpha   90.00
_cell.angle_beta   90.00
_cell.angle_gamma   90.00
#
_symmetry.space_group_name_H-M   'P 1'
#
loop_
_entity.id
_entity.type
_entity.pdbx_description
1 polymer ?
#
loop_
_entity_poly.entity_id
_entity_poly.type
_entity_poly.pdbx_seq_one_letter_code
_entity_poly.pdbx_strand_id
1 'polypeptide(L)'
;MRIGGDAFDLVAKTVVIAAGAHSKALAAQAGGHVPLDTERGHHVEFDMETPQVSRPVCPTERGFYLVPISGRLRVAGTVELGGLSAPANSHRIALLERGARDIFPDLGKPDRTWLGFASRCRILFR
;
A
#
# COMPACT_ATOMS: atom_id res chain seq x y z
N MET A 1 20.79 -18.69 16.86
CA MET A 1 19.39 -18.86 16.41
C MET A 1 19.37 -19.69 15.14
N ARG A 2 18.40 -20.60 15.00
CA ARG A 2 18.21 -21.41 13.79
C ARG A 2 16.97 -20.90 13.06
N ILE A 3 17.06 -20.72 11.74
CA ILE A 3 15.96 -20.25 10.88
C ILE A 3 15.80 -21.29 9.79
N GLY A 4 14.58 -21.80 9.61
CA GLY A 4 14.28 -22.80 8.60
C GLY A 4 13.16 -22.34 7.66
N GLY A 5 13.21 -22.85 6.43
CA GLY A 5 12.14 -22.83 5.44
C GLY A 5 12.27 -24.05 4.53
N ASP A 6 11.32 -24.25 3.61
CA ASP A 6 11.26 -25.47 2.79
C ASP A 6 12.56 -25.77 2.02
N ALA A 7 13.32 -24.73 1.65
CA ALA A 7 14.55 -24.84 0.86
C ALA A 7 15.85 -24.48 1.63
N PHE A 8 15.77 -24.10 2.92
CA PHE A 8 16.95 -23.63 3.64
C PHE A 8 16.89 -23.91 5.15
N ASP A 9 18.08 -24.02 5.74
CA ASP A 9 18.27 -24.12 7.18
C ASP A 9 19.58 -23.42 7.56
N LEU A 10 19.47 -22.34 8.34
CA LEU A 10 20.58 -21.45 8.62
C LEU A 10 20.73 -21.24 10.12
N VAL A 11 21.99 -21.20 10.57
CA VAL A 11 22.34 -20.83 11.94
C VAL A 11 23.03 -19.46 11.92
N ALA A 12 22.50 -18.53 12.70
CA ALA A 12 23.03 -17.17 12.82
C ALA A 12 23.12 -16.72 14.28
N LYS A 13 24.09 -15.83 14.57
CA LYS A 13 24.20 -15.19 15.89
C LYS A 13 23.09 -14.16 16.11
N THR A 14 22.70 -13.44 15.06
CA THR A 14 21.69 -12.38 15.08
C THR A 14 20.73 -12.55 13.91
N VAL A 15 19.44 -12.27 14.15
CA VAL A 15 18.38 -12.34 13.14
C VAL A 15 17.57 -11.05 13.20
N VAL A 16 17.26 -10.45 12.04
CA VAL A 16 16.44 -9.23 11.92
C VAL A 16 15.19 -9.57 11.14
N ILE A 17 14.01 -9.26 11.70
CA ILE A 17 12.73 -9.41 11.02
C ILE A 17 12.40 -8.07 10.34
N ALA A 18 12.49 -8.05 9.02
CA ALA A 18 12.20 -6.88 8.18
C ALA A 18 11.16 -7.20 7.09
N ALA A 19 10.18 -8.06 7.40
CA ALA A 19 9.22 -8.61 6.44
C ALA A 19 7.96 -7.74 6.23
N GLY A 20 8.03 -6.44 6.54
CA GLY A 20 6.90 -5.51 6.41
C GLY A 20 5.64 -6.03 7.12
N ALA A 21 4.51 -6.02 6.41
CA ALA A 21 3.20 -6.38 6.96
C ALA A 21 3.11 -7.87 7.41
N HIS A 22 4.06 -8.71 6.98
CA HIS A 22 4.17 -10.11 7.37
C HIS A 22 5.01 -10.32 8.65
N SER A 23 5.61 -9.27 9.20
CA SER A 23 6.54 -9.38 10.35
C SER A 23 5.88 -9.89 11.63
N LYS A 24 4.58 -9.70 11.79
CA LYS A 24 3.85 -10.11 13.01
C LYS A 24 3.95 -11.61 13.28
N ALA A 25 3.68 -12.43 12.28
CA ALA A 25 3.69 -13.88 12.42
C ALA A 25 5.11 -14.40 12.69
N LEU A 26 6.12 -13.81 12.02
CA LEU A 26 7.53 -14.14 12.23
C LEU A 26 8.00 -13.74 13.63
N ALA A 27 7.61 -12.57 14.13
CA ALA A 27 7.96 -12.11 15.48
C ALA A 27 7.37 -13.03 16.55
N ALA A 28 6.13 -13.50 16.36
CA ALA A 28 5.49 -14.44 17.27
C ALA A 28 6.23 -15.79 17.35
N GLN A 29 6.77 -16.29 16.23
CA GLN A 29 7.61 -17.50 16.23
C GLN A 29 8.90 -17.32 17.05
N ALA A 30 9.40 -16.09 17.14
CA ALA A 30 10.55 -15.73 17.97
C ALA A 30 10.18 -15.38 19.43
N GLY A 31 8.92 -15.56 19.84
CA GLY A 31 8.42 -15.24 21.18
C GLY A 31 8.15 -13.75 21.41
N GLY A 32 8.27 -12.91 20.38
CA GLY A 32 8.00 -11.47 20.46
C GLY A 32 6.55 -11.12 20.14
N HIS A 33 5.98 -10.16 20.86
CA HIS A 33 4.69 -9.57 20.51
C HIS A 33 4.89 -8.18 19.90
N VAL A 34 4.60 -8.05 18.60
CA VAL A 34 4.59 -6.76 17.89
C VAL A 34 3.15 -6.40 17.58
N PRO A 35 2.62 -5.25 18.04
CA PRO A 35 1.26 -4.82 17.78
C PRO A 35 1.12 -4.29 16.36
N LEU A 36 1.38 -5.13 15.36
CA LEU A 36 1.28 -4.78 13.95
C LEU A 36 -0.10 -5.14 13.41
N ASP A 37 -0.61 -4.26 12.55
CA ASP A 37 -1.74 -4.48 11.66
C ASP A 37 -1.36 -4.03 10.24
N THR A 38 -2.23 -4.34 9.29
CA THR A 38 -1.99 -4.08 7.88
C THR A 38 -2.94 -3.00 7.39
N GLU A 39 -2.37 -1.87 7.00
CA GLU A 39 -3.07 -0.83 6.26
C GLU A 39 -2.96 -1.13 4.76
N ARG A 40 -4.09 -1.21 4.08
CA ARG A 40 -4.18 -1.58 2.67
C ARG A 40 -4.49 -0.33 1.87
N GLY A 41 -3.57 0.07 0.99
CA GLY A 41 -3.69 1.26 0.14
C GLY A 41 -4.01 0.89 -1.30
N HIS A 42 -5.00 1.55 -1.89
CA HIS A 42 -5.36 1.36 -3.29
C HIS A 42 -4.68 2.39 -4.18
N HIS A 43 -4.27 1.94 -5.37
CA HIS A 43 -3.58 2.75 -6.36
C HIS A 43 -4.22 2.57 -7.73
N VAL A 44 -4.36 3.67 -8.45
CA VAL A 44 -4.82 3.74 -9.84
C VAL A 44 -3.76 4.50 -10.63
N GLU A 45 -3.36 4.01 -11.79
CA GLU A 45 -2.35 4.65 -12.65
C GLU A 45 -2.88 4.85 -14.06
N PHE A 46 -2.53 6.00 -14.65
CA PHE A 46 -2.82 6.38 -16.03
C PHE A 46 -1.49 6.67 -16.73
N ASP A 47 -1.21 5.98 -17.82
CA ASP A 47 -0.04 6.21 -18.64
C ASP A 47 -0.25 7.47 -19.48
N MET A 48 0.72 8.38 -19.41
CA MET A 48 0.70 9.63 -20.17
C MET A 48 2.11 10.22 -20.24
N GLU A 49 2.48 10.68 -21.42
CA GLU A 49 3.81 11.24 -21.68
C GLU A 49 4.07 12.50 -20.84
N THR A 50 3.05 13.35 -20.71
CA THR A 50 3.10 14.57 -19.88
C THR A 50 1.96 14.56 -18.86
N PRO A 51 2.25 14.27 -17.58
CA PRO A 51 1.25 14.38 -16.52
C PRO A 51 0.68 15.79 -16.38
N GLN A 52 -0.63 15.87 -16.12
CA GLN A 52 -1.34 17.14 -15.93
C GLN A 52 -0.90 17.92 -14.68
N VAL A 53 -0.13 17.28 -13.79
CA VAL A 53 0.52 17.89 -12.62
C VAL A 53 2.03 17.71 -12.69
N SER A 54 2.79 18.74 -12.33
CA SER A 54 4.26 18.72 -12.32
C SER A 54 4.90 18.34 -10.99
N ARG A 55 4.08 18.17 -9.95
CA ARG A 55 4.49 17.78 -8.59
C ARG A 55 3.35 17.01 -7.92
N PRO A 56 3.60 16.27 -6.83
CA PRO A 56 2.54 15.67 -6.04
C PRO A 56 1.55 16.72 -5.55
N VAL A 57 0.25 16.48 -5.76
CA VAL A 57 -0.84 17.38 -5.33
C VAL A 57 -1.85 16.57 -4.53
N CYS A 58 -2.37 17.17 -3.45
CA CYS A 58 -3.42 16.59 -2.61
C CYS A 58 -4.66 17.50 -2.65
N PRO A 59 -5.70 17.14 -3.41
CA PRO A 59 -7.02 17.75 -3.27
C PRO A 59 -7.58 17.36 -1.89
N THR A 60 -7.37 18.22 -0.90
CA THR A 60 -7.62 17.93 0.53
C THR A 60 -9.04 17.46 0.81
N GLU A 61 -10.03 18.05 0.13
CA GLU A 61 -11.45 17.67 0.25
C GLU A 61 -11.75 16.24 -0.19
N ARG A 62 -10.87 15.63 -1.01
CA ARG A 62 -11.07 14.30 -1.60
C ARG A 62 -10.24 13.20 -0.94
N GLY A 63 -9.23 13.56 -0.13
CA GLY A 63 -8.45 12.60 0.64
C GLY A 63 -7.59 11.64 -0.19
N PHE A 64 -7.11 12.06 -1.37
CA PHE A 64 -6.15 11.31 -2.18
C PHE A 64 -5.07 12.24 -2.74
N TYR A 65 -4.01 11.65 -3.29
CA TYR A 65 -2.88 12.31 -3.92
C TYR A 65 -2.84 11.98 -5.41
N LEU A 66 -2.53 12.99 -6.20
CA LEU A 66 -2.15 12.93 -7.61
C LEU A 66 -0.63 13.05 -7.66
N VAL A 67 0.06 11.98 -8.05
CA VAL A 67 1.52 11.89 -7.99
C VAL A 67 2.04 11.64 -9.40
N PRO A 68 2.69 12.64 -10.05
CA PRO A 68 3.34 12.42 -11.32
C PRO A 68 4.59 11.56 -11.11
N ILE A 69 4.73 10.54 -11.95
CA ILE A 69 5.86 9.62 -12.00
C ILE A 69 6.25 9.46 -13.48
N SER A 70 7.48 9.04 -13.78
CA SER A 70 7.96 8.99 -15.16
C SER A 70 7.00 8.23 -16.08
N GLY A 71 6.39 8.93 -17.05
CA GLY A 71 5.44 8.40 -18.03
C GLY A 71 4.03 8.08 -17.50
N ARG A 72 3.67 8.51 -16.28
CA ARG A 72 2.36 8.20 -15.70
C ARG A 72 1.90 9.17 -14.61
N LEU A 73 0.59 9.22 -14.42
CA LEU A 73 -0.07 9.84 -13.27
C LEU A 73 -0.57 8.75 -12.32
N ARG A 74 -0.12 8.75 -11.07
CA ARG A 74 -0.60 7.85 -10.02
C ARG A 74 -1.59 8.57 -9.12
N VAL A 75 -2.74 7.93 -8.88
CA VAL A 75 -3.78 8.37 -7.95
C VAL A 75 -3.84 7.38 -6.79
N ALA A 76 -3.61 7.85 -5.57
CA ALA A 76 -3.49 6.99 -4.40
C ALA A 76 -3.86 7.73 -3.11
N GLY A 77 -4.21 7.02 -2.05
CA GLY A 77 -4.40 7.62 -0.72
C GLY A 77 -5.62 7.14 0.03
N THR A 78 -6.50 6.37 -0.62
CA THR A 78 -7.55 5.65 0.10
C THR A 78 -6.94 4.42 0.77
N VAL A 79 -7.17 4.30 2.08
CA VAL A 79 -6.65 3.21 2.89
C VAL A 79 -7.75 2.52 3.68
N GLU A 80 -7.57 1.24 3.95
CA GLU A 80 -8.43 0.47 4.84
C GLU A 80 -7.65 -0.53 5.70
N LEU A 81 -8.20 -0.82 6.87
CA LEU A 81 -7.75 -1.90 7.73
C LEU A 81 -8.47 -3.18 7.30
N GLY A 82 -7.73 -4.22 6.96
CA GLY A 82 -8.32 -5.49 6.51
C GLY A 82 -7.37 -6.68 6.51
N GLY A 83 -6.22 -6.58 7.20
CA GLY A 83 -5.23 -7.65 7.24
C GLY A 83 -4.56 -7.91 5.88
N LEU A 84 -4.03 -9.12 5.70
CA LEU A 84 -3.24 -9.50 4.52
C LEU A 84 -4.04 -10.25 3.45
N SER A 85 -5.17 -10.86 3.82
CA SER A 85 -5.84 -11.87 2.99
C SER A 85 -7.11 -11.37 2.31
N ALA A 86 -7.69 -10.27 2.78
CA ALA A 86 -8.92 -9.76 2.19
C ALA A 86 -8.64 -9.22 0.77
N PRO A 87 -9.59 -9.38 -0.18
CA PRO A 87 -9.42 -8.93 -1.56
C PRO A 87 -9.35 -7.40 -1.65
N ALA A 88 -8.90 -6.91 -2.80
CA ALA A 88 -8.93 -5.49 -3.11
C ALA A 88 -10.39 -4.97 -3.14
N ASN A 89 -10.61 -3.80 -2.55
CA ASN A 89 -11.91 -3.17 -2.48
C ASN A 89 -12.18 -2.34 -3.75
N SER A 90 -13.04 -2.84 -4.62
CA SER A 90 -13.42 -2.19 -5.88
C SER A 90 -14.03 -0.80 -5.67
N HIS A 91 -14.75 -0.57 -4.57
CA HIS A 91 -15.34 0.74 -4.27
C HIS A 91 -14.25 1.81 -4.04
N ARG A 92 -13.12 1.45 -3.43
CA ARG A 92 -12.01 2.40 -3.19
C ARG A 92 -11.26 2.73 -4.48
N ILE A 93 -11.10 1.76 -5.36
CA ILE A 93 -10.55 1.98 -6.71
C ILE A 93 -11.45 2.94 -7.49
N ALA A 94 -12.76 2.67 -7.51
CA ALA A 94 -13.74 3.52 -8.18
C ALA A 94 -13.78 4.95 -7.61
N LEU A 95 -13.58 5.11 -6.30
CA LEU A 95 -13.48 6.42 -5.65
C LEU A 95 -12.26 7.22 -6.14
N LEU A 96 -11.09 6.58 -6.23
CA LEU A 96 -9.88 7.22 -6.76
C LEU A 96 -10.05 7.62 -8.22
N GLU A 97 -10.60 6.73 -9.03
CA GLU A 97 -10.89 6.99 -10.44
C GLU A 97 -11.84 8.18 -10.63
N ARG A 98 -12.98 8.17 -9.95
CA ARG A 98 -13.95 9.26 -9.99
C ARG A 98 -13.32 10.56 -9.51
N GLY A 99 -12.59 10.51 -8.41
CA GLY A 99 -11.90 11.66 -7.85
C GLY A 99 -10.91 12.29 -8.83
N ALA A 100 -10.15 11.47 -9.57
CA ALA A 100 -9.24 11.93 -10.60
C ALA A 100 -9.98 12.57 -11.79
N ARG A 101 -11.06 11.94 -12.26
CA ARG A 101 -11.88 12.45 -13.39
C ARG A 101 -12.59 13.75 -13.06
N ASP A 102 -13.00 13.97 -11.82
CA ASP A 102 -13.61 15.24 -11.43
C ASP A 102 -12.62 16.42 -11.53
N ILE A 103 -11.31 16.15 -11.51
CA ILE A 103 -10.24 17.16 -11.67
C ILE A 103 -9.76 17.21 -13.13
N PHE A 104 -9.65 16.05 -13.76
CA PHE A 104 -9.19 15.87 -15.13
C PHE A 104 -10.24 15.07 -15.93
N PRO A 105 -11.27 15.74 -16.48
CA PRO A 105 -12.42 15.07 -17.11
C PRO A 105 -12.06 14.16 -18.28
N ASP A 106 -10.98 14.48 -19.00
CA ASP A 106 -10.55 13.75 -20.19
C ASP A 106 -9.66 12.53 -19.89
N LEU A 107 -9.49 12.16 -18.62
CA LEU A 107 -8.78 10.92 -18.27
C LEU A 107 -9.51 9.70 -18.83
N GLY A 108 -8.75 8.86 -19.54
CA GLY A 108 -9.22 7.59 -20.06
C GLY A 108 -9.54 6.54 -18.97
N LYS A 109 -9.51 5.27 -19.37
CA LYS A 109 -9.53 4.18 -18.40
C LYS A 109 -8.15 4.07 -17.74
N PRO A 110 -8.07 3.68 -16.46
CA PRO A 110 -6.78 3.40 -15.87
C PRO A 110 -6.08 2.24 -16.58
N ASP A 111 -4.79 2.37 -16.77
CA ASP A 111 -3.95 1.31 -17.34
C ASP A 111 -3.63 0.25 -16.28
N ARG A 112 -3.59 0.65 -15.00
CA ARG A 112 -3.19 -0.23 -13.89
C ARG A 112 -3.95 0.08 -12.61
N THR A 113 -4.26 -0.97 -11.87
CA THR A 113 -4.68 -0.87 -10.47
C THR A 113 -3.90 -1.87 -9.64
N TRP A 114 -3.56 -1.50 -8.41
CA TRP A 114 -2.86 -2.40 -7.49
C TRP A 114 -3.15 -2.05 -6.03
N LEU A 115 -2.90 -3.05 -5.17
CA LEU A 115 -3.08 -2.96 -3.72
C LEU A 115 -1.72 -3.02 -3.04
N GLY A 116 -1.41 -2.02 -2.23
CA GLY A 116 -0.24 -1.98 -1.37
C GLY A 116 -0.57 -2.37 0.06
N PHE A 117 0.40 -2.97 0.76
CA PHE A 117 0.30 -3.31 2.18
C PHE A 117 1.34 -2.54 2.99
N ALA A 118 0.88 -1.58 3.78
CA ALA A 118 1.70 -0.82 4.70
C ALA A 118 1.63 -1.44 6.10
N SER A 119 2.80 -1.53 6.74
CA SER A 119 2.92 -1.98 8.12
C SER A 119 2.46 -0.86 9.04
N ARG A 120 1.36 -1.05 9.77
CA ARG A 120 0.86 -0.07 10.73
C ARG A 120 1.01 -0.61 12.13
N CYS A 121 1.76 0.09 12.98
CA CYS A 121 1.72 -0.18 14.40
C CYS A 121 0.33 0.20 14.92
N ARG A 122 -0.38 -0.76 15.47
CA ARG A 122 -1.64 -0.53 16.17
C ARG A 122 -1.28 0.17 17.47
N ILE A 123 -1.23 1.50 17.43
CA ILE A 123 -1.16 2.32 18.64
C ILE A 123 -2.39 1.93 19.45
N LEU A 124 -2.15 1.23 20.55
CA LEU A 124 -3.15 0.95 21.56
C LEU A 124 -3.55 2.32 22.13
N PHE A 125 -4.65 2.89 21.66
CA PHE A 125 -5.45 3.74 22.52
C PHE A 125 -6.00 2.81 23.61
N ARG A 126 -5.21 2.60 24.65
CA ARG A 126 -5.70 2.19 25.96
C ARG A 126 -6.11 3.45 26.71
#